data_AF-A0AAX6FDM0-F1
#
_entry.id   AF-A0AAX6FDM0-F1
#
_cell.length_a   1.000
_cell.length_b   1.000
_cell.length_c   1.000
_cell.angle_alpha   90.00
_cell.angle_beta   90.00
_cell.angle_gamma   90.00
#
_symmetry.space_group_name_H-M   'P 1'
#
loop_
_entity.id
_entity.type
_entity.pdbx_description
1 polymer ?
#
loop_
_entity_poly.entity_id
_entity_poly.type
_entity_poly.pdbx_seq_one_letter_code
_entity_poly.pdbx_strand_id
1 'polypeptide(L)'
;MDDRRRPAKRRRRRPSKPHPHLLSFSSFSRHMAHVSNSRAPAHLTGTPSRSDISKPKPATKRIQTPCSSSTSEEEGEEDEEAPMEMVQADFGFFDPKPGDFGGVKLLLQNYLDDRAWDLSGFVDLILEQMTVGTVVKSDGYDDDDEEEKDEDEGVYAVVSALNFGRYAGHECFGELKKYLIESCSDDSTKTKLKLLLQEQASDVGLLVSQRFVNCPNQLVPPLYDALFDEVSWATEDEPTKELRDSFRFKFYLLITRIYENKNYNQRKARANSDGDEPIIYVKEEDEIFRELSSFSFTFPLHAEQLAPQELKNYRTMGLVMVVEADQAPKFRTKLKSLLADS
;
A
#
# COMPACT_ATOMS: atom_id res chain seq x y z
N MET A 1 26.34 75.64 -13.11
CA MET A 1 26.37 74.64 -12.03
C MET A 1 26.40 73.29 -12.71
N ASP A 2 27.60 72.77 -12.86
CA ASP A 2 27.93 71.58 -13.63
C ASP A 2 28.58 70.63 -12.62
N ASP A 3 27.94 69.50 -12.33
CA ASP A 3 28.48 68.54 -11.35
C ASP A 3 28.39 67.10 -11.83
N ARG A 4 29.55 66.45 -11.78
CA ARG A 4 29.92 65.21 -12.45
C ARG A 4 29.39 64.01 -11.68
N ARG A 5 28.65 63.09 -12.32
CA ARG A 5 28.34 61.76 -11.77
C ARG A 5 29.29 60.68 -12.31
N ARG A 6 30.04 60.04 -11.40
CA ARG A 6 30.81 58.81 -11.61
C ARG A 6 29.88 57.58 -11.68
N PRO A 7 30.16 56.54 -12.49
CA PRO A 7 29.35 55.33 -12.52
C PRO A 7 29.75 54.32 -11.44
N ALA A 8 28.75 53.67 -10.83
CA ALA A 8 28.89 52.68 -9.77
C ALA A 8 29.11 51.25 -10.30
N LYS A 9 29.92 50.48 -9.55
CA LYS A 9 30.41 49.12 -9.85
C LYS A 9 29.28 48.09 -9.98
N ARG A 10 29.33 47.30 -11.06
CA ARG A 10 28.45 46.15 -11.37
C ARG A 10 28.81 44.96 -10.47
N ARG A 11 27.98 44.65 -9.47
CA ARG A 11 28.10 43.44 -8.62
C ARG A 11 27.59 42.22 -9.40
N ARG A 12 28.47 41.26 -9.71
CA ARG A 12 28.11 39.94 -10.26
C ARG A 12 27.34 39.14 -9.18
N ARG A 13 26.11 38.71 -9.49
CA ARG A 13 25.37 37.72 -8.68
C ARG A 13 25.95 36.32 -8.98
N ARG A 14 26.33 35.58 -7.94
CA ARG A 14 26.66 34.15 -8.02
C ARG A 14 25.36 33.35 -8.24
N PRO A 15 25.36 32.27 -9.02
CA PRO A 15 24.22 31.35 -9.08
C PRO A 15 24.16 30.56 -7.77
N SER A 16 22.99 30.52 -7.14
CA SER A 16 22.66 29.61 -6.04
C SER A 16 22.61 28.18 -6.58
N LYS A 17 23.35 27.27 -5.93
CA LYS A 17 23.25 25.83 -6.20
C LYS A 17 21.84 25.34 -5.82
N PRO A 18 21.22 24.40 -6.57
CA PRO A 18 20.00 23.76 -6.12
C PRO A 18 20.31 22.83 -4.95
N HIS A 19 19.49 22.90 -3.90
CA HIS A 19 19.47 21.92 -2.82
C HIS A 19 18.93 20.58 -3.35
N PRO A 20 19.44 19.43 -2.89
CA PRO A 20 18.87 18.15 -3.27
C PRO A 20 17.49 18.05 -2.60
N HIS A 21 16.44 17.99 -3.41
CA HIS A 21 15.12 17.60 -2.94
C HIS A 21 15.19 16.11 -2.61
N LEU A 22 14.93 15.76 -1.35
CA LEU A 22 14.55 14.39 -0.99
C LEU A 22 13.26 14.10 -1.76
N LEU A 23 13.37 13.26 -2.78
CA LEU A 23 12.22 12.80 -3.55
C LEU A 23 11.39 11.94 -2.62
N SER A 24 10.25 12.46 -2.19
CA SER A 24 9.23 11.70 -1.50
C SER A 24 8.19 11.28 -2.54
N PHE A 25 8.05 9.97 -2.72
CA PHE A 25 7.52 9.38 -3.95
C PHE A 25 5.99 9.36 -4.04
N SER A 26 5.29 9.24 -2.90
CA SER A 26 3.82 9.26 -2.87
C SER A 26 3.24 10.62 -2.50
N SER A 27 2.00 10.91 -2.91
CA SER A 27 1.26 12.10 -2.44
C SER A 27 1.16 12.14 -0.93
N PHE A 28 0.89 10.99 -0.31
CA PHE A 28 0.84 10.82 1.13
C PHE A 28 2.21 11.06 1.78
N SER A 29 3.28 10.50 1.22
CA SER A 29 4.66 10.61 1.70
C SER A 29 5.19 12.02 1.52
N ARG A 30 4.82 12.73 0.45
CA ARG A 30 5.14 14.16 0.26
C ARG A 30 4.54 14.97 1.39
N HIS A 31 3.27 14.73 1.71
CA HIS A 31 2.61 15.40 2.84
C HIS A 31 3.29 15.08 4.17
N MET A 32 3.68 13.82 4.42
CA MET A 32 4.41 13.43 5.64
C MET A 32 5.83 14.00 5.73
N ALA A 33 6.56 14.09 4.61
CA ALA A 33 7.95 14.56 4.57
C ALA A 33 8.11 16.07 4.82
N HIS A 34 7.08 16.87 4.50
CA HIS A 34 7.09 18.31 4.79
C HIS A 34 7.07 18.64 6.30
N VAL A 35 6.82 17.65 7.16
CA VAL A 35 6.62 17.82 8.60
C VAL A 35 7.89 17.52 9.40
N SER A 36 8.68 16.53 9.00
CA SER A 36 9.89 16.07 9.73
C SER A 36 11.01 17.12 9.78
N ASN A 37 10.98 18.14 8.92
CA ASN A 37 11.99 19.21 8.89
C ASN A 37 11.78 20.28 9.99
N SER A 38 10.93 20.00 11.00
CA SER A 38 10.52 20.98 12.01
C SER A 38 10.46 20.42 13.44
N ARG A 39 11.50 19.74 13.93
CA ARG A 39 11.80 19.61 15.37
C ARG A 39 13.07 18.77 15.62
N ALA A 40 14.07 19.37 16.27
CA ALA A 40 15.15 18.64 16.94
C ALA A 40 15.35 19.21 18.35
N PRO A 41 15.42 18.36 19.39
CA PRO A 41 16.08 18.74 20.64
C PRO A 41 17.17 17.75 21.08
N ALA A 42 17.95 18.21 22.05
CA ALA A 42 19.30 17.81 22.41
C ALA A 42 19.44 16.61 23.38
N HIS A 43 20.62 15.99 23.26
CA HIS A 43 21.37 15.00 24.04
C HIS A 43 21.29 15.05 25.59
N LEU A 44 21.35 13.89 26.28
CA LEU A 44 21.90 13.70 27.65
C LEU A 44 22.19 12.19 27.96
N THR A 45 23.22 11.96 28.78
CA THR A 45 24.14 10.80 28.92
C THR A 45 23.83 9.77 30.05
N GLY A 46 24.29 8.50 29.94
CA GLY A 46 24.43 7.54 31.07
C GLY A 46 24.94 6.11 30.71
N THR A 47 25.89 5.58 31.50
CA THR A 47 26.85 4.45 31.30
C THR A 47 26.40 3.01 31.75
N PRO A 48 27.21 1.92 31.55
CA PRO A 48 26.75 0.56 31.12
C PRO A 48 27.15 -0.65 32.03
N SER A 49 26.76 -1.90 31.65
CA SER A 49 27.55 -3.13 31.93
C SER A 49 27.17 -4.40 31.11
N ARG A 50 28.14 -4.91 30.31
CA ARG A 50 28.70 -6.30 30.14
C ARG A 50 27.74 -7.55 30.13
N SER A 51 27.89 -8.62 29.34
CA SER A 51 29.04 -9.23 28.62
C SER A 51 28.64 -10.47 27.76
N ASP A 52 29.35 -10.66 26.65
CA ASP A 52 29.90 -11.91 26.05
C ASP A 52 29.11 -12.94 25.20
N ILE A 53 29.84 -13.39 24.18
CA ILE A 53 29.51 -14.00 22.87
C ILE A 53 30.09 -15.43 22.76
N SER A 54 29.47 -16.33 21.97
CA SER A 54 30.08 -17.17 20.87
C SER A 54 29.24 -18.43 20.54
N LYS A 55 28.64 -18.62 19.32
CA LYS A 55 29.14 -19.08 17.97
C LYS A 55 29.51 -20.59 17.87
N PRO A 56 29.50 -21.29 16.68
CA PRO A 56 28.98 -20.97 15.31
C PRO A 56 28.35 -22.12 14.40
N LYS A 57 27.55 -21.72 13.37
CA LYS A 57 27.47 -22.13 11.90
C LYS A 57 27.06 -23.57 11.46
N PRO A 58 26.56 -23.85 10.19
CA PRO A 58 26.80 -23.14 8.89
C PRO A 58 25.70 -23.01 7.79
N ALA A 59 25.78 -21.90 7.02
CA ALA A 59 25.74 -21.65 5.55
C ALA A 59 24.57 -22.08 4.61
N THR A 60 24.04 -21.13 3.79
CA THR A 60 23.84 -21.21 2.31
C THR A 60 23.58 -19.82 1.63
N LYS A 61 24.18 -19.66 0.42
CA LYS A 61 24.09 -18.68 -0.72
C LYS A 61 23.53 -17.24 -0.59
N ARG A 62 24.36 -16.27 -1.00
CA ARG A 62 24.20 -14.80 -0.96
C ARG A 62 24.34 -14.19 -2.37
N ILE A 63 23.48 -13.22 -2.72
CA ILE A 63 23.65 -12.33 -3.89
C ILE A 63 24.40 -11.06 -3.41
N GLN A 64 25.45 -10.63 -4.12
CA GLN A 64 26.28 -9.46 -3.78
C GLN A 64 26.21 -8.39 -4.87
N THR A 65 25.99 -7.14 -4.46
CA THR A 65 26.21 -5.91 -5.25
C THR A 65 27.55 -5.27 -4.86
N PRO A 66 28.40 -4.82 -5.81
CA PRO A 66 29.70 -4.23 -5.50
C PRO A 66 29.70 -2.70 -5.58
N CYS A 67 30.41 -2.04 -4.66
CA CYS A 67 30.93 -0.69 -4.89
C CYS A 67 32.24 -0.49 -4.10
N SER A 68 33.37 -0.51 -4.82
CA SER A 68 34.69 0.03 -4.46
C SER A 68 34.75 1.51 -4.86
N SER A 69 35.49 2.47 -4.30
CA SER A 69 36.51 2.57 -3.24
C SER A 69 36.91 4.07 -3.15
N SER A 70 37.22 4.61 -1.97
CA SER A 70 38.44 5.42 -1.74
C SER A 70 38.54 5.93 -0.30
N THR A 71 39.67 5.61 0.32
CA THR A 71 40.24 6.00 1.61
C THR A 71 40.37 7.50 1.87
N SER A 72 40.16 7.90 3.13
CA SER A 72 40.93 8.93 3.85
C SER A 72 40.81 8.68 5.37
N GLU A 73 41.93 8.39 6.02
CA GLU A 73 42.07 8.36 7.48
C GLU A 73 42.34 9.79 7.97
N GLU A 74 41.55 10.31 8.91
CA GLU A 74 41.99 11.35 9.86
C GLU A 74 41.31 11.11 11.21
N GLU A 75 42.13 10.98 12.24
CA GLU A 75 41.76 10.72 13.63
C GLU A 75 40.95 11.88 14.24
N GLY A 76 39.79 11.55 14.79
CA GLY A 76 39.00 12.43 15.66
C GLY A 76 38.14 11.55 16.55
N GLU A 77 38.29 11.71 17.87
CA GLU A 77 37.63 10.97 18.95
C GLU A 77 36.17 10.61 18.62
N GLU A 78 35.93 9.37 18.19
CA GLU A 78 34.61 8.84 17.85
C GLU A 78 33.91 8.35 19.13
N ASP A 79 32.82 9.03 19.49
CA ASP A 79 31.79 8.47 20.36
C ASP A 79 31.35 7.15 19.71
N GLU A 80 31.59 6.01 20.36
CA GLU A 80 31.22 4.69 19.86
C GLU A 80 29.68 4.60 19.80
N GLU A 81 29.07 5.16 18.76
CA GLU A 81 27.73 4.83 18.33
C GLU A 81 27.71 3.32 18.15
N ALA A 82 27.07 2.61 19.08
CA ALA A 82 26.84 1.18 18.96
C ALA A 82 26.36 0.93 17.52
N PRO A 83 27.03 0.05 16.74
CA PRO A 83 26.65 -0.17 15.35
C PRO A 83 25.17 -0.53 15.37
N MET A 84 24.32 0.32 14.79
CA MET A 84 22.89 0.04 14.66
C MET A 84 22.82 -1.35 14.04
N GLU A 85 22.37 -2.32 14.83
CA GLU A 85 22.25 -3.70 14.38
C GLU A 85 21.33 -3.65 13.17
N MET A 86 21.91 -3.83 11.98
CA MET A 86 21.15 -3.82 10.74
C MET A 86 20.31 -5.08 10.75
N VAL A 87 19.10 -4.98 11.29
CA VAL A 87 18.08 -6.03 11.23
C VAL A 87 17.73 -6.19 9.75
N GLN A 88 18.27 -7.24 9.14
CA GLN A 88 17.91 -7.63 7.79
C GLN A 88 16.57 -8.37 7.89
N ALA A 89 15.48 -7.67 7.58
CA ALA A 89 14.18 -8.28 7.41
C ALA A 89 14.07 -8.78 5.97
N ASP A 90 14.00 -10.09 5.80
CA ASP A 90 13.69 -10.71 4.51
C ASP A 90 12.18 -10.95 4.45
N PHE A 91 11.55 -10.76 3.29
CA PHE A 91 10.11 -10.96 3.11
C PHE A 91 9.87 -12.06 2.08
N GLY A 92 9.06 -13.04 2.47
CA GLY A 92 8.63 -14.15 1.62
C GLY A 92 7.19 -13.99 1.14
N PHE A 93 6.92 -14.56 -0.03
CA PHE A 93 5.58 -14.68 -0.61
C PHE A 93 5.12 -16.14 -0.43
N PHE A 94 3.95 -16.32 0.17
CA PHE A 94 3.42 -17.64 0.47
C PHE A 94 1.95 -17.71 0.05
N ASP A 95 1.49 -18.91 -0.29
CA ASP A 95 0.07 -19.16 -0.50
C ASP A 95 -0.67 -19.01 0.84
N PRO A 96 -1.88 -18.42 0.86
CA PRO A 96 -2.71 -18.31 2.05
C PRO A 96 -3.00 -19.68 2.66
N LYS A 97 -2.84 -19.79 3.98
CA LYS A 97 -3.13 -21.02 4.73
C LYS A 97 -4.05 -20.73 5.93
N PRO A 98 -4.78 -21.73 6.45
CA PRO A 98 -5.62 -21.54 7.64
C PRO A 98 -4.89 -20.94 8.85
N GLY A 99 -3.58 -21.21 9.00
CA GLY A 99 -2.75 -20.59 10.05
C GLY A 99 -2.58 -19.07 9.93
N ASP A 100 -2.92 -18.48 8.79
CA ASP A 100 -2.82 -17.03 8.54
C ASP A 100 -4.08 -16.25 8.95
N PHE A 101 -5.07 -16.93 9.52
CA PHE A 101 -6.36 -16.34 9.90
C PHE A 101 -6.22 -15.09 10.77
N GLY A 102 -5.36 -15.14 11.78
CA GLY A 102 -5.08 -14.02 12.68
C GLY A 102 -4.63 -12.76 11.95
N GLY A 103 -3.52 -12.87 11.23
CA GLY A 103 -2.90 -11.77 10.50
C GLY A 103 -3.79 -11.21 9.37
N VAL A 104 -4.44 -12.09 8.60
CA VAL A 104 -5.35 -11.65 7.51
C VAL A 104 -6.59 -10.97 8.08
N LYS A 105 -7.14 -11.47 9.19
CA LYS A 105 -8.28 -10.83 9.88
C LYS A 105 -7.91 -9.46 10.43
N LEU A 106 -6.69 -9.30 10.97
CA LEU A 106 -6.19 -8.01 11.44
C LEU A 106 -6.09 -6.99 10.29
N LEU A 107 -5.54 -7.39 9.14
CA LEU A 107 -5.47 -6.55 7.94
C LEU A 107 -6.85 -6.13 7.41
N LEU A 108 -7.84 -7.02 7.50
CA LEU A 108 -9.18 -6.80 6.98
C LEU A 108 -10.19 -6.27 8.01
N GLN A 109 -9.78 -6.06 9.26
CA GLN A 109 -10.68 -5.67 10.36
C GLN A 109 -11.52 -4.44 10.03
N ASN A 110 -10.94 -3.50 9.29
CA ASN A 110 -11.58 -2.24 8.93
C ASN A 110 -12.02 -2.19 7.45
N TYR A 111 -12.13 -3.34 6.75
CA TYR A 111 -12.39 -3.37 5.31
C TYR A 111 -13.72 -2.69 4.92
N LEU A 112 -14.79 -2.90 5.72
CA LEU A 112 -16.12 -2.30 5.52
C LEU A 112 -16.44 -1.23 6.57
N ASP A 113 -15.45 -0.42 6.94
CA ASP A 113 -15.62 0.66 7.93
C ASP A 113 -16.03 0.08 9.31
N ASP A 114 -16.93 0.75 10.04
CA ASP A 114 -17.45 0.29 11.34
C ASP A 114 -18.63 -0.69 11.22
N ARG A 115 -18.93 -1.20 10.02
CA ARG A 115 -20.09 -2.07 9.83
C ARG A 115 -19.81 -3.45 10.40
N ALA A 116 -20.71 -3.94 11.27
CA ALA A 116 -20.70 -5.35 11.65
C ALA A 116 -21.06 -6.22 10.44
N TRP A 117 -20.18 -7.17 10.14
CA TRP A 117 -20.33 -8.12 9.04
C TRP A 117 -19.55 -9.40 9.34
N ASP A 118 -19.82 -10.46 8.58
CA ASP A 118 -19.10 -11.74 8.70
C ASP A 118 -17.67 -11.65 8.14
N LEU A 119 -16.80 -10.98 8.90
CA LEU A 119 -15.37 -10.87 8.60
C LEU A 119 -14.66 -12.23 8.71
N SER A 120 -15.01 -13.04 9.72
CA SER A 120 -14.37 -14.34 9.92
C SER A 120 -14.63 -15.26 8.73
N GLY A 121 -15.90 -15.39 8.31
CA GLY A 121 -16.22 -16.19 7.13
C GLY A 121 -15.63 -15.61 5.85
N PHE A 122 -15.48 -14.28 5.73
CA PHE A 122 -14.76 -13.68 4.61
C PHE A 122 -13.27 -14.05 4.57
N VAL A 123 -12.60 -14.05 5.73
CA VAL A 123 -11.19 -14.46 5.84
C VAL A 123 -11.06 -15.95 5.52
N ASP A 124 -11.94 -16.80 6.07
CA ASP A 124 -11.96 -18.23 5.77
C ASP A 124 -12.06 -18.49 4.26
N LEU A 125 -12.91 -17.74 3.54
CA LEU A 125 -13.01 -17.85 2.08
C LEU A 125 -11.71 -17.49 1.34
N ILE A 126 -10.96 -16.50 1.82
CA ILE A 126 -9.65 -16.13 1.26
C ILE A 126 -8.65 -17.26 1.49
N LEU A 127 -8.63 -17.84 2.68
CA LEU A 127 -7.67 -18.89 3.06
C LEU A 127 -8.01 -20.26 2.45
N GLU A 128 -9.29 -20.56 2.24
CA GLU A 128 -9.74 -21.76 1.54
C GLU A 128 -9.40 -21.70 0.04
N GLN A 129 -9.32 -20.50 -0.54
CA GLN A 129 -8.96 -20.30 -1.94
C GLN A 129 -7.43 -20.29 -2.15
N MET A 130 -6.81 -21.46 -2.02
CA MET A 130 -5.35 -21.61 -2.18
C MET A 130 -4.84 -21.34 -3.61
N THR A 131 -5.70 -21.44 -4.64
CA THR A 131 -5.29 -21.29 -6.04
C THR A 131 -4.96 -19.85 -6.41
N VAL A 132 -5.65 -18.88 -5.79
CA VAL A 132 -5.50 -17.45 -6.12
C VAL A 132 -5.48 -16.64 -4.84
N GLY A 133 -4.28 -16.18 -4.50
CA GLY A 133 -4.00 -15.34 -3.38
C GLY A 133 -2.56 -15.52 -2.92
N THR A 134 -1.99 -14.45 -2.38
CA THR A 134 -0.64 -14.46 -1.84
C THR A 134 -0.63 -13.66 -0.54
N VAL A 135 0.06 -14.18 0.47
CA VAL A 135 0.38 -13.48 1.72
C VAL A 135 1.88 -13.18 1.78
N VAL A 136 2.21 -12.01 2.31
CA VAL A 136 3.60 -11.60 2.54
C VAL A 136 3.92 -11.76 4.02
N LYS A 137 4.99 -12.49 4.33
CA LYS A 137 5.46 -12.71 5.71
C LYS A 137 6.94 -12.38 5.83
N SER A 138 7.40 -12.04 7.04
CA SER A 138 8.83 -11.90 7.29
C SER A 138 9.48 -13.28 7.35
N ASP A 139 10.45 -13.53 6.48
CA ASP A 139 11.29 -14.73 6.42
C ASP A 139 12.41 -14.55 7.46
N GLY A 140 12.32 -15.22 8.61
CA GLY A 140 13.24 -14.99 9.73
C GLY A 140 12.68 -15.40 11.11
N TYR A 141 11.37 -15.64 11.18
CA TYR A 141 10.77 -16.41 12.26
C TYR A 141 10.53 -17.82 11.71
N ASP A 142 11.58 -18.61 11.61
CA ASP A 142 11.50 -20.03 11.24
C ASP A 142 10.46 -20.72 12.14
N ASP A 143 9.56 -21.51 11.55
CA ASP A 143 8.54 -22.35 12.23
C ASP A 143 9.14 -23.36 13.23
N ASP A 144 10.46 -23.37 13.42
CA ASP A 144 11.17 -24.30 14.31
C ASP A 144 11.29 -23.81 15.76
N ASP A 145 10.98 -22.54 16.07
CA ASP A 145 10.85 -22.03 17.45
C ASP A 145 9.37 -22.04 17.87
N GLU A 146 8.84 -23.23 18.13
CA GLU A 146 7.44 -23.50 18.52
C GLU A 146 7.00 -22.88 19.86
N GLU A 147 7.89 -22.25 20.64
CA GLU A 147 7.58 -21.94 22.05
C GLU A 147 6.97 -20.56 22.33
N GLU A 148 7.12 -19.53 21.48
CA GLU A 148 6.45 -18.23 21.70
C GLU A 148 6.20 -17.45 20.38
N LYS A 149 5.46 -18.03 19.42
CA LYS A 149 4.89 -17.23 18.33
C LYS A 149 3.43 -16.95 18.63
N ASP A 150 3.11 -15.69 18.85
CA ASP A 150 1.75 -15.22 18.66
C ASP A 150 1.34 -15.59 17.23
N GLU A 151 0.38 -16.51 17.06
CA GLU A 151 -0.13 -17.02 15.77
C GLU A 151 -0.61 -15.88 14.83
N ASP A 152 -0.71 -14.66 15.36
CA ASP A 152 -1.20 -13.46 14.68
C ASP A 152 -0.11 -12.57 14.04
N GLU A 153 1.19 -12.78 14.33
CA GLU A 153 2.22 -11.71 14.18
C GLU A 153 3.05 -11.70 12.87
N GLY A 154 2.74 -12.57 11.90
CA GLY A 154 3.61 -12.76 10.72
C GLY A 154 3.19 -12.08 9.41
N VAL A 155 1.93 -11.69 9.24
CA VAL A 155 1.38 -11.32 7.92
C VAL A 155 1.39 -9.80 7.69
N TYR A 156 2.14 -9.35 6.68
CA TYR A 156 2.29 -7.93 6.35
C TYR A 156 1.37 -7.44 5.24
N ALA A 157 1.01 -8.33 4.32
CA ALA A 157 0.12 -8.06 3.20
C ALA A 157 -0.64 -9.31 2.80
N VAL A 158 -1.83 -9.10 2.26
CA VAL A 158 -2.66 -10.13 1.62
C VAL A 158 -3.20 -9.57 0.32
N VAL A 159 -3.08 -10.36 -0.74
CA VAL A 159 -3.73 -10.10 -2.01
C VAL A 159 -4.52 -11.35 -2.42
N SER A 160 -5.75 -11.18 -2.91
CA SER A 160 -6.56 -12.28 -3.45
C SER A 160 -7.64 -11.74 -4.38
N ALA A 161 -8.13 -12.59 -5.29
CA ALA A 161 -9.24 -12.29 -6.19
C ALA A 161 -10.36 -13.32 -6.01
N LEU A 162 -11.51 -12.88 -5.48
CA LEU A 162 -12.66 -13.75 -5.18
C LEU A 162 -13.82 -13.52 -6.14
N ASN A 163 -14.45 -14.58 -6.64
CA ASN A 163 -15.58 -14.46 -7.57
C ASN A 163 -16.92 -14.15 -6.87
N PHE A 164 -17.60 -13.08 -7.27
CA PHE A 164 -18.89 -12.67 -6.68
C PHE A 164 -20.05 -13.62 -6.96
N GLY A 165 -19.98 -14.38 -8.05
CA GLY A 165 -20.96 -15.41 -8.42
C GLY A 165 -20.73 -16.72 -7.66
N ARG A 166 -19.48 -17.18 -7.57
CA ARG A 166 -19.09 -18.41 -6.83
C ARG A 166 -19.48 -18.33 -5.36
N TYR A 167 -19.18 -17.21 -4.71
CA TYR A 167 -19.42 -17.03 -3.28
C TYR A 167 -20.74 -16.30 -2.96
N ALA A 168 -21.65 -16.19 -3.92
CA ALA A 168 -22.92 -15.47 -3.74
C ALA A 168 -23.81 -16.02 -2.61
N GLY A 169 -23.63 -17.29 -2.23
CA GLY A 169 -24.37 -17.96 -1.15
C GLY A 169 -23.84 -17.71 0.26
N HIS A 170 -22.65 -17.11 0.41
CA HIS A 170 -22.08 -16.81 1.72
C HIS A 170 -22.61 -15.48 2.28
N GLU A 171 -22.84 -15.44 3.60
CA GLU A 171 -23.40 -14.27 4.28
C GLU A 171 -22.52 -13.03 4.08
N CYS A 172 -21.19 -13.19 4.19
CA CYS A 172 -20.21 -12.11 3.99
C CYS A 172 -20.35 -11.41 2.63
N PHE A 173 -20.59 -12.16 1.54
CA PHE A 173 -20.80 -11.60 0.21
C PHE A 173 -22.17 -10.93 0.05
N GLY A 174 -23.20 -11.46 0.71
CA GLY A 174 -24.52 -10.81 0.77
C GLY A 174 -24.44 -9.45 1.47
N GLU A 175 -23.74 -9.40 2.60
CA GLU A 175 -23.53 -8.18 3.37
C GLU A 175 -22.64 -7.18 2.61
N LEU A 176 -21.58 -7.65 1.96
CA LEU A 176 -20.71 -6.84 1.11
C LEU A 176 -21.48 -6.19 -0.05
N LYS A 177 -22.29 -6.97 -0.78
CA LYS A 177 -23.14 -6.44 -1.86
C LYS A 177 -24.10 -5.38 -1.33
N LYS A 178 -24.74 -5.64 -0.18
CA LYS A 178 -25.66 -4.69 0.45
C LYS A 178 -24.93 -3.40 0.84
N TYR A 179 -23.74 -3.50 1.44
CA TYR A 179 -22.91 -2.34 1.80
C TYR A 179 -22.57 -1.49 0.58
N LEU A 180 -22.06 -2.10 -0.49
CA LEU A 180 -21.67 -1.39 -1.71
C LEU A 180 -22.85 -0.62 -2.34
N ILE A 181 -24.05 -1.22 -2.31
CA ILE A 181 -25.28 -0.59 -2.84
C ILE A 181 -25.78 0.53 -1.92
N GLU A 182 -25.64 0.39 -0.59
CA GLU A 182 -26.02 1.40 0.41
C GLU A 182 -25.08 2.61 0.39
N SER A 183 -23.78 2.37 0.26
CA SER A 183 -22.73 3.40 0.18
C SER A 183 -22.83 4.25 -1.09
N CYS A 184 -23.50 3.75 -2.14
CA CYS A 184 -23.70 4.50 -3.37
C CYS A 184 -24.87 5.49 -3.25
N SER A 185 -24.57 6.79 -3.32
CA SER A 185 -25.57 7.86 -3.30
C SER A 185 -26.19 8.17 -4.68
N ASP A 186 -25.47 7.92 -5.77
CA ASP A 186 -25.93 8.26 -7.13
C ASP A 186 -26.77 7.12 -7.73
N ASP A 187 -28.03 7.40 -8.11
CA ASP A 187 -28.95 6.39 -8.65
C ASP A 187 -28.44 5.73 -9.95
N SER A 188 -27.78 6.51 -10.82
CA SER A 188 -27.22 6.01 -12.08
C SER A 188 -26.08 5.02 -11.84
N THR A 189 -25.16 5.35 -10.94
CA THR A 189 -24.09 4.48 -10.48
C THR A 189 -24.65 3.24 -9.80
N LYS A 190 -25.60 3.41 -8.90
CA LYS A 190 -26.22 2.34 -8.13
C LYS A 190 -26.86 1.30 -9.04
N THR A 191 -27.47 1.75 -10.13
CA THR A 191 -28.05 0.85 -11.16
C THR A 191 -26.97 0.04 -11.87
N LYS A 192 -25.86 0.67 -12.27
CA LYS A 192 -24.71 -0.02 -12.89
C LYS A 192 -24.08 -1.03 -11.92
N LEU A 193 -23.89 -0.63 -10.67
CA LEU A 193 -23.32 -1.48 -9.62
C LEU A 193 -24.22 -2.69 -9.33
N LYS A 194 -25.55 -2.50 -9.28
CA LYS A 194 -26.50 -3.61 -9.15
C LYS A 194 -26.40 -4.59 -10.32
N LEU A 195 -26.30 -4.08 -11.56
CA LEU A 195 -26.14 -4.93 -12.74
C LEU A 195 -24.85 -5.75 -12.65
N LEU A 196 -23.73 -5.14 -12.26
CA LEU A 196 -22.45 -5.84 -12.08
C LEU A 196 -22.51 -6.90 -10.97
N LEU A 197 -23.08 -6.57 -9.81
CA LEU A 197 -23.10 -7.45 -8.64
C LEU A 197 -24.19 -8.54 -8.66
N GLN A 198 -25.18 -8.41 -9.54
CA GLN A 198 -26.30 -9.35 -9.66
C GLN A 198 -26.26 -10.11 -10.99
N GLU A 199 -26.39 -9.41 -12.12
CA GLU A 199 -26.51 -10.04 -13.44
C GLU A 199 -25.17 -10.55 -13.96
N GLN A 200 -24.10 -9.81 -13.70
CA GLN A 200 -22.74 -10.15 -14.15
C GLN A 200 -21.86 -10.66 -13.01
N ALA A 201 -22.43 -11.10 -11.89
CA ALA A 201 -21.69 -11.46 -10.69
C ALA A 201 -20.60 -12.52 -10.95
N SER A 202 -20.86 -13.47 -11.85
CA SER A 202 -19.91 -14.52 -12.21
C SER A 202 -18.70 -14.02 -13.02
N ASP A 203 -18.81 -12.85 -13.64
CA ASP A 203 -17.71 -12.23 -14.40
C ASP A 203 -16.91 -11.22 -13.54
N VAL A 204 -17.33 -10.95 -12.30
CA VAL A 204 -16.72 -9.94 -11.43
C VAL A 204 -15.88 -10.60 -10.34
N GLY A 205 -14.58 -10.29 -10.34
CA GLY A 205 -13.65 -10.63 -9.27
C GLY A 205 -13.53 -9.49 -8.25
N LEU A 206 -13.81 -9.76 -6.99
CA LEU A 206 -13.44 -8.88 -5.89
C LEU A 206 -11.94 -8.98 -5.66
N LEU A 207 -11.21 -7.93 -6.00
CA LEU A 207 -9.79 -7.83 -5.74
C LEU A 207 -9.56 -7.27 -4.34
N VAL A 208 -9.15 -8.14 -3.42
CA VAL A 208 -8.82 -7.81 -2.04
C VAL A 208 -7.32 -7.58 -2.00
N SER A 209 -6.90 -6.33 -1.81
CA SER A 209 -5.49 -5.98 -1.58
C SER A 209 -5.38 -5.14 -0.33
N GLN A 210 -4.84 -5.73 0.74
CA GLN A 210 -4.54 -5.04 1.99
C GLN A 210 -3.11 -5.28 2.42
N ARG A 211 -2.47 -4.23 2.93
CA ARG A 211 -1.12 -4.28 3.48
C ARG A 211 -0.99 -3.24 4.57
N PHE A 212 -0.10 -3.48 5.53
CA PHE A 212 0.28 -2.43 6.45
C PHE A 212 0.98 -1.28 5.71
N VAL A 213 0.83 -0.06 6.23
CA VAL A 213 1.49 1.14 5.70
C VAL A 213 3.03 1.03 5.72
N ASN A 214 3.56 0.19 6.60
CA ASN A 214 4.99 -0.07 6.74
C ASN A 214 5.50 -1.16 5.78
N CYS A 215 4.62 -1.81 5.01
CA CYS A 215 5.03 -2.81 4.03
C CYS A 215 5.88 -2.14 2.93
N PRO A 216 7.11 -2.62 2.67
CA PRO A 216 7.98 -2.03 1.65
C PRO A 216 7.34 -1.99 0.28
N ASN A 217 7.36 -0.83 -0.38
CA ASN A 217 6.74 -0.66 -1.70
C ASN A 217 7.37 -1.56 -2.77
N GLN A 218 8.62 -2.00 -2.58
CA GLN A 218 9.32 -2.94 -3.46
C GLN A 218 8.63 -4.31 -3.56
N LEU A 219 7.84 -4.69 -2.56
CA LEU A 219 7.10 -5.95 -2.56
C LEU A 219 5.81 -5.87 -3.38
N VAL A 220 5.31 -4.66 -3.67
CA VAL A 220 4.00 -4.47 -4.30
C VAL A 220 3.96 -4.94 -5.76
N PRO A 221 4.91 -4.62 -6.65
CA PRO A 221 4.90 -5.16 -8.01
C PRO A 221 4.97 -6.69 -8.09
N PRO A 222 5.90 -7.40 -7.41
CA PRO A 222 5.92 -8.86 -7.46
C PRO A 222 4.66 -9.46 -6.84
N LEU A 223 4.05 -8.82 -5.84
CA LEU A 223 2.77 -9.26 -5.26
C LEU A 223 1.63 -9.26 -6.29
N TYR A 224 1.50 -8.18 -7.07
CA TYR A 224 0.48 -8.11 -8.12
C TYR A 224 0.82 -8.96 -9.36
N ASP A 225 2.10 -9.11 -9.69
CA ASP A 225 2.52 -10.05 -10.73
C ASP A 225 2.09 -11.47 -10.35
N ALA A 226 2.41 -11.93 -9.13
CA ALA A 226 2.00 -13.24 -8.63
C ALA A 226 0.49 -13.43 -8.72
N LEU A 227 -0.31 -12.51 -8.17
CA LEU A 227 -1.77 -12.60 -8.19
C LEU A 227 -2.35 -12.79 -9.60
N PHE A 228 -1.95 -11.94 -10.55
CA PHE A 228 -2.53 -12.00 -11.89
C PHE A 228 -2.01 -13.23 -12.67
N ASP A 229 -0.82 -13.77 -12.33
CA ASP A 229 -0.31 -15.02 -12.90
C ASP A 229 -1.08 -16.21 -12.32
N GLU A 230 -1.32 -16.23 -11.00
CA GLU A 230 -2.18 -17.18 -10.29
C GLU A 230 -3.61 -17.21 -10.88
N VAL A 231 -4.21 -16.04 -11.13
CA VAL A 231 -5.52 -15.97 -11.82
C VAL A 231 -5.45 -16.62 -13.20
N SER A 232 -4.40 -16.33 -13.97
CA SER A 232 -4.22 -16.92 -15.29
C SER A 232 -4.09 -18.44 -15.22
N TRP A 233 -3.27 -18.95 -14.31
CA TRP A 233 -3.09 -20.39 -14.09
C TRP A 233 -4.38 -21.06 -13.61
N ALA A 234 -5.11 -20.42 -12.70
CA ALA A 234 -6.40 -20.93 -12.21
C ALA A 234 -7.45 -21.08 -13.33
N THR A 235 -7.36 -20.31 -14.42
CA THR A 235 -8.25 -20.49 -15.58
C THR A 235 -7.96 -21.76 -16.39
N GLU A 236 -6.77 -22.36 -16.24
CA GLU A 236 -6.32 -23.53 -16.99
C GLU A 236 -6.21 -24.80 -16.13
N ASP A 237 -5.69 -24.65 -14.91
CA ASP A 237 -5.24 -25.74 -14.03
C ASP A 237 -6.33 -26.27 -13.08
N GLU A 238 -7.40 -25.51 -12.85
CA GLU A 238 -8.50 -25.94 -11.98
C GLU A 238 -9.22 -27.19 -12.54
N PRO A 239 -9.53 -28.19 -11.68
CA PRO A 239 -9.93 -29.53 -12.11
C PRO A 239 -11.30 -29.55 -12.81
N THR A 240 -12.20 -28.64 -12.44
CA THR A 240 -13.54 -28.56 -13.03
C THR A 240 -13.64 -27.36 -13.97
N LYS A 241 -14.46 -27.50 -15.02
CA LYS A 241 -14.73 -26.39 -15.94
C LYS A 241 -15.39 -25.21 -15.22
N GLU A 242 -16.26 -25.48 -14.27
CA GLU A 242 -16.96 -24.46 -13.49
C GLU A 242 -15.99 -23.62 -12.66
N LEU A 243 -14.99 -24.25 -12.03
CA LEU A 243 -13.96 -23.55 -11.27
C LEU A 243 -13.07 -22.71 -12.19
N ARG A 244 -12.64 -23.25 -13.33
CA ARG A 244 -11.90 -22.49 -14.35
C ARG A 244 -12.67 -21.28 -14.84
N ASP A 245 -13.95 -21.47 -15.18
CA ASP A 245 -14.81 -20.39 -15.65
C ASP A 245 -15.03 -19.33 -14.55
N SER A 246 -14.96 -19.71 -13.25
CA SER A 246 -15.06 -18.77 -12.13
C SER A 246 -13.85 -17.83 -11.98
N PHE A 247 -12.69 -18.16 -12.56
CA PHE A 247 -11.51 -17.28 -12.55
C PHE A 247 -11.40 -16.43 -13.82
N ARG A 248 -12.31 -16.59 -14.79
CA ARG A 248 -12.35 -15.80 -16.03
C ARG A 248 -13.03 -14.45 -15.81
N PHE A 249 -12.43 -13.63 -14.97
CA PHE A 249 -12.93 -12.30 -14.65
C PHE A 249 -12.91 -11.40 -15.89
N LYS A 250 -14.01 -10.66 -16.11
CA LYS A 250 -14.06 -9.53 -17.05
C LYS A 250 -13.81 -8.21 -16.34
N PHE A 251 -14.20 -8.14 -15.06
CA PHE A 251 -14.06 -6.94 -14.25
C PHE A 251 -13.46 -7.29 -12.89
N TYR A 252 -12.56 -6.44 -12.41
CA TYR A 252 -12.10 -6.41 -11.03
C TYR A 252 -12.79 -5.28 -10.29
N LEU A 253 -13.35 -5.59 -9.13
CA LEU A 253 -13.90 -4.61 -8.20
C LEU A 253 -12.94 -4.45 -7.03
N LEU A 254 -12.52 -3.22 -6.76
CA LEU A 254 -11.64 -2.86 -5.65
C LEU A 254 -12.37 -1.92 -4.70
N ILE A 255 -12.12 -2.12 -3.40
CA ILE A 255 -12.54 -1.21 -2.33
C ILE A 255 -11.27 -0.72 -1.64
N THR A 256 -11.08 0.59 -1.61
CA THR A 256 -9.94 1.21 -0.94
C THR A 256 -10.36 2.46 -0.17
N ARG A 257 -9.42 2.99 0.61
CA ARG A 257 -9.56 4.17 1.45
C ARG A 257 -8.68 5.27 0.89
N ILE A 258 -9.24 6.46 0.83
CA ILE A 258 -8.57 7.67 0.35
C ILE A 258 -8.86 8.82 1.30
N TYR A 259 -8.01 9.84 1.25
CA TYR A 259 -8.26 11.10 1.93
C TYR A 259 -8.66 12.14 0.90
N GLU A 260 -9.87 12.69 1.02
CA GLU A 260 -10.36 13.74 0.13
C GLU A 260 -10.34 15.09 0.85
N ASN A 261 -9.89 16.15 0.16
CA ASN A 261 -9.82 17.48 0.75
C ASN A 261 -11.23 18.06 0.99
N LYS A 262 -11.56 18.40 2.24
CA LYS A 262 -12.86 18.95 2.65
C LYS A 262 -13.22 20.24 1.90
N ASN A 263 -12.22 20.99 1.44
CA ASN A 263 -12.38 22.31 0.82
C ASN A 263 -12.23 22.31 -0.71
N TYR A 264 -12.11 21.14 -1.36
CA TYR A 264 -11.88 21.05 -2.81
C TYR A 264 -12.92 21.83 -3.64
N ASN A 265 -14.20 21.68 -3.32
CA ASN A 265 -15.29 22.33 -4.04
C ASN A 265 -15.34 23.86 -3.82
N GLN A 266 -14.79 24.37 -2.71
CA GLN A 266 -14.75 25.80 -2.42
C GLN A 266 -13.51 26.49 -3.01
N ARG A 267 -12.40 25.74 -3.18
CA ARG A 267 -11.12 26.26 -3.72
C ARG A 267 -11.08 26.38 -5.25
N LYS A 268 -12.00 25.73 -5.99
CA LYS A 268 -12.15 25.92 -7.45
C LYS A 268 -12.41 27.39 -7.87
N ALA A 269 -12.88 28.24 -6.96
CA ALA A 269 -13.12 29.67 -7.20
C ALA A 269 -11.91 30.59 -6.95
N ARG A 270 -10.78 30.08 -6.41
CA ARG A 270 -9.56 30.86 -6.19
C ARG A 270 -8.36 30.11 -6.76
N ALA A 271 -8.16 30.25 -8.07
CA ALA A 271 -6.95 29.82 -8.76
C ALA A 271 -5.75 30.63 -8.23
N ASN A 272 -4.94 30.02 -7.36
CA ASN A 272 -3.57 30.39 -6.91
C ASN A 272 -3.41 30.38 -5.38
N SER A 273 -3.57 29.21 -4.75
CA SER A 273 -3.09 28.97 -3.39
C SER A 273 -2.70 27.50 -3.23
N ASP A 274 -1.40 27.26 -3.40
CA ASP A 274 -0.52 26.32 -2.70
C ASP A 274 -1.01 24.87 -2.42
N GLY A 275 -0.32 23.92 -3.06
CA GLY A 275 0.18 22.69 -2.43
C GLY A 275 -0.74 21.49 -2.21
N ASP A 276 -2.03 21.69 -1.90
CA ASP A 276 -2.87 20.57 -1.44
C ASP A 276 -3.48 19.78 -2.61
N GLU A 277 -3.11 18.50 -2.71
CA GLU A 277 -3.71 17.56 -3.65
C GLU A 277 -5.20 17.32 -3.34
N PRO A 278 -6.06 17.14 -4.36
CA PRO A 278 -7.50 16.98 -4.13
C PRO A 278 -7.85 15.67 -3.41
N ILE A 279 -7.09 14.61 -3.71
CA ILE A 279 -7.24 13.27 -3.18
C ILE A 279 -5.83 12.77 -2.86
N ILE A 280 -5.65 12.20 -1.69
CA ILE A 280 -4.42 11.51 -1.28
C ILE A 280 -4.75 10.01 -1.19
N TYR A 281 -3.95 9.20 -1.86
CA TYR A 281 -4.06 7.74 -1.83
C TYR A 281 -3.16 7.18 -0.73
N VAL A 282 -3.69 6.28 0.08
CA VAL A 282 -2.89 5.57 1.11
C VAL A 282 -1.91 4.60 0.46
N LYS A 283 -2.35 3.96 -0.63
CA LYS A 283 -1.58 3.03 -1.44
C LYS A 283 -1.41 3.61 -2.83
N GLU A 284 -0.17 3.75 -3.31
CA GLU A 284 0.13 4.36 -4.61
C GLU A 284 -0.45 3.55 -5.77
N GLU A 285 -0.50 2.23 -5.63
CA GLU A 285 -1.12 1.33 -6.61
C GLU A 285 -2.60 1.65 -6.88
N ASP A 286 -3.32 2.20 -5.89
CA ASP A 286 -4.73 2.57 -6.04
C ASP A 286 -4.92 3.75 -7.01
N GLU A 287 -3.93 4.63 -7.14
CA GLU A 287 -3.96 5.73 -8.10
C GLU A 287 -3.94 5.19 -9.54
N ILE A 288 -3.12 4.17 -9.79
CA ILE A 288 -3.04 3.51 -11.10
C ILE A 288 -4.36 2.79 -11.39
N PHE A 289 -4.93 2.08 -10.41
CA PHE A 289 -6.25 1.46 -10.58
C PHE A 289 -7.34 2.50 -10.85
N ARG A 290 -7.29 3.67 -10.20
CA ARG A 290 -8.24 4.75 -10.45
C ARG A 290 -8.14 5.25 -11.88
N GLU A 291 -6.93 5.45 -12.40
CA GLU A 291 -6.71 5.90 -13.78
C GLU A 291 -7.21 4.88 -14.82
N LEU A 292 -7.03 3.59 -14.53
CA LEU A 292 -7.48 2.49 -15.39
C LEU A 292 -8.94 2.07 -15.16
N SER A 293 -9.61 2.67 -14.18
CA SER A 293 -11.00 2.31 -13.84
C SER A 293 -11.97 2.77 -14.93
N SER A 294 -12.83 1.84 -15.35
CA SER A 294 -13.97 2.15 -16.24
C SER A 294 -15.01 3.00 -15.51
N PHE A 295 -15.16 2.73 -14.21
CA PHE A 295 -16.15 3.33 -13.37
C PHE A 295 -15.68 3.34 -11.91
N SER A 296 -15.94 4.42 -11.19
CA SER A 296 -15.55 4.54 -9.78
C SER A 296 -16.35 5.63 -9.05
N PHE A 297 -16.61 5.42 -7.77
CA PHE A 297 -17.32 6.38 -6.91
C PHE A 297 -16.73 6.41 -5.50
N THR A 298 -16.94 7.53 -4.82
CA THR A 298 -16.49 7.73 -3.44
C THR A 298 -17.69 7.78 -2.50
N PHE A 299 -17.48 7.38 -1.26
CA PHE A 299 -18.49 7.39 -0.21
C PHE A 299 -17.87 7.77 1.14
N PRO A 300 -18.61 8.42 2.05
CA PRO A 300 -18.08 8.80 3.34
C PRO A 300 -17.86 7.58 4.23
N LEU A 301 -16.72 7.55 4.94
CA LEU A 301 -16.48 6.59 6.03
C LEU A 301 -16.79 7.25 7.37
N HIS A 302 -17.30 6.46 8.31
CA HIS A 302 -17.67 6.89 9.66
C HIS A 302 -16.52 6.71 10.63
N ALA A 303 -15.65 5.70 10.40
CA ALA A 303 -14.46 5.51 11.19
C ALA A 303 -13.49 6.67 10.93
N GLU A 304 -13.47 7.63 11.85
CA GLU A 304 -12.42 8.62 11.95
C GLU A 304 -11.20 7.91 12.57
N GLN A 305 -10.57 6.99 11.82
CA GLN A 305 -9.22 6.53 12.13
C GLN A 305 -8.40 7.79 12.28
N LEU A 306 -7.82 8.00 13.48
CA LEU A 306 -7.08 9.18 13.90
C LEU A 306 -6.27 9.72 12.74
N ALA A 307 -6.87 10.62 11.96
CA ALA A 307 -6.19 11.21 10.84
C ALA A 307 -4.99 11.91 11.48
N PRO A 308 -3.74 11.66 11.00
CA PRO A 308 -2.59 12.39 11.47
C PRO A 308 -2.96 13.87 11.59
N GLN A 309 -2.52 14.57 12.64
CA GLN A 309 -2.98 15.93 12.91
C GLN A 309 -2.76 16.90 11.72
N GLU A 310 -1.95 16.49 10.75
CA GLU A 310 -1.67 17.14 9.47
C GLU A 310 -2.77 16.99 8.41
N LEU A 311 -3.59 15.93 8.47
CA LEU A 311 -4.72 15.68 7.56
C LEU A 311 -6.04 16.27 8.06
N LYS A 312 -6.03 17.25 8.97
CA LYS A 312 -7.25 17.92 9.49
C LYS A 312 -8.17 18.48 8.38
N ASN A 313 -7.57 18.93 7.29
CA ASN A 313 -8.28 19.48 6.12
C ASN A 313 -8.84 18.39 5.19
N TYR A 314 -8.48 17.13 5.42
CA TYR A 314 -8.97 15.99 4.66
C TYR A 314 -10.01 15.23 5.47
N ARG A 315 -10.90 14.54 4.76
CA ARG A 315 -11.84 13.58 5.31
C ARG A 315 -11.51 12.21 4.74
N THR A 316 -11.62 11.18 5.57
CA THR A 316 -11.48 9.80 5.13
C THR A 316 -12.71 9.42 4.30
N MET A 317 -12.48 8.92 3.10
CA MET A 317 -13.51 8.47 2.17
C MET A 317 -13.17 7.05 1.71
N GLY A 318 -14.21 6.26 1.45
CA GLY A 318 -14.09 5.01 0.73
C GLY A 318 -14.14 5.28 -0.77
N LEU A 319 -13.42 4.49 -1.53
CA LEU A 319 -13.35 4.54 -2.97
C LEU A 319 -13.60 3.13 -3.52
N VAL A 320 -14.65 2.98 -4.34
CA VAL A 320 -14.91 1.76 -5.10
C VAL A 320 -14.49 2.00 -6.54
N MET A 321 -13.75 1.05 -7.10
CA MET A 321 -13.27 1.10 -8.48
C MET A 321 -13.63 -0.20 -9.20
N VAL A 322 -14.04 -0.07 -10.46
CA VAL A 322 -14.27 -1.20 -11.36
C VAL A 322 -13.30 -1.07 -12.54
N VAL A 323 -12.43 -2.06 -12.68
CA VAL A 323 -11.36 -2.09 -13.68
C VAL A 323 -11.63 -3.27 -14.60
N GLU A 324 -11.53 -3.07 -15.92
CA GLU A 324 -11.62 -4.18 -16.87
C GLU A 324 -10.38 -5.08 -16.76
N ALA A 325 -10.56 -6.40 -16.82
CA ALA A 325 -9.47 -7.36 -16.69
C ALA A 325 -8.37 -7.16 -17.75
N ASP A 326 -8.74 -6.69 -18.95
CA ASP A 326 -7.81 -6.35 -20.04
C ASP A 326 -6.81 -5.23 -19.69
N GLN A 327 -7.07 -4.45 -18.63
CA GLN A 327 -6.14 -3.41 -18.17
C GLN A 327 -5.05 -3.96 -17.24
N ALA A 328 -5.13 -5.21 -16.76
CA ALA A 328 -4.15 -5.79 -15.84
C ALA A 328 -2.69 -5.74 -16.36
N PRO A 329 -2.39 -6.01 -17.64
CA PRO A 329 -1.01 -5.87 -18.16
C PRO A 329 -0.51 -4.42 -18.15
N LYS A 330 -1.39 -3.45 -18.42
CA LYS A 330 -1.04 -2.01 -18.36
C LYS A 330 -0.81 -1.58 -16.92
N PHE A 331 -1.62 -2.07 -15.99
CA PHE A 331 -1.45 -1.86 -14.56
C PHE A 331 -0.06 -2.35 -14.10
N ARG A 332 0.30 -3.61 -14.40
CA ARG A 332 1.62 -4.17 -14.07
C ARG A 332 2.77 -3.32 -14.61
N THR A 333 2.65 -2.84 -15.85
CA THR A 333 3.68 -1.99 -16.48
C THR A 333 3.83 -0.67 -15.75
N LYS A 334 2.72 0.03 -15.46
CA LYS A 334 2.73 1.31 -14.74
C LYS A 334 3.24 1.16 -13.31
N LEU A 335 2.86 0.09 -12.62
CA LEU A 335 3.28 -0.18 -11.25
C LEU A 335 4.80 -0.40 -11.16
N LYS A 336 5.39 -1.11 -12.15
CA LYS A 336 6.84 -1.27 -12.25
C LYS A 336 7.56 0.04 -12.54
N SER A 337 6.99 0.90 -13.40
CA SER A 337 7.54 2.23 -13.68
C SER A 337 7.53 3.14 -12.45
N LEU A 338 6.47 3.08 -11.64
CA LEU A 338 6.34 3.90 -10.42
C LEU A 338 7.51 3.65 -9.46
N LEU A 339 7.93 2.39 -9.30
CA LEU A 339 9.09 2.06 -8.47
C LEU A 339 10.43 2.35 -9.14
N ALA A 340 10.52 2.30 -10.47
CA ALA A 340 11.77 2.59 -11.18
C ALA A 340 12.10 4.10 -11.21
N ASP A 341 11.07 4.93 -11.13
CA ASP A 341 11.18 6.39 -11.00
C ASP A 341 11.38 6.83 -9.53
N SER A 342 11.37 5.86 -8.59
CA SER A 342 11.65 6.04 -7.16
C SER A 342 13.10 5.71 -6.81
#